data_AF-H3ZLW3-F1
#
_entry.id   AF-H3ZLW3-F1
#
_cell.length_a   1.000
_cell.length_b   1.000
_cell.length_c   1.000
_cell.angle_alpha   90.00
_cell.angle_beta   90.00
_cell.angle_gamma   90.00
#
_symmetry.space_group_name_H-M   'P 1'
#
loop_
_entity.id
_entity.type
_entity.pdbx_description
1 polymer ?
#
loop_
_entity_poly.entity_id
_entity_poly.type
_entity_poly.pdbx_seq_one_letter_code
_entity_poly.pdbx_strand_id
1 'polypeptide(L)'
;MLLAEYRKYAEAFDALNFFEFLRKRVKIVNPSREEMLKCLDYFPSNQVADAVHAATCLKTGAIIITNDKHFEKIAEKGLIEVWNIKKAIEELLEK
;
A
#
# COMPACT_ATOMS: atom_id res chain seq x y z
N MET A 1 -7.01 -5.70 5.22
CA MET A 1 -7.84 -4.96 4.25
C MET A 1 -7.47 -5.38 2.82
N LEU A 2 -6.26 -5.08 2.31
CA LEU A 2 -5.87 -5.40 0.92
C LEU A 2 -5.93 -6.90 0.56
N LEU A 3 -5.29 -7.77 1.35
CA LEU A 3 -5.27 -9.21 1.05
C LEU A 3 -6.67 -9.84 1.10
N ALA A 4 -7.55 -9.34 1.96
CA ALA A 4 -8.93 -9.83 2.03
C ALA A 4 -9.73 -9.46 0.78
N GLU A 5 -9.49 -8.27 0.23
CA GLU A 5 -10.09 -7.84 -1.03
C GLU A 5 -9.57 -8.65 -2.22
N TYR A 6 -8.27 -8.96 -2.26
CA TYR A 6 -7.70 -9.88 -3.24
C TYR A 6 -8.33 -11.27 -3.17
N ARG A 7 -8.61 -11.77 -1.97
CA ARG A 7 -9.31 -13.04 -1.79
C ARG A 7 -10.72 -12.99 -2.37
N LYS A 8 -11.47 -11.93 -2.10
CA LYS A 8 -12.82 -11.73 -2.64
C LYS A 8 -12.83 -11.79 -4.17
N TYR A 9 -11.88 -11.10 -4.82
CA TYR A 9 -11.77 -11.15 -6.28
C TYR A 9 -11.31 -12.52 -6.78
N ALA A 10 -10.39 -13.18 -6.07
CA ALA A 10 -9.94 -14.51 -6.43
C ALA A 10 -11.07 -15.55 -6.39
N GLU A 11 -11.98 -15.45 -5.40
CA GLU A 11 -13.19 -16.28 -5.33
C GLU A 11 -14.16 -15.98 -6.49
N ALA A 12 -14.31 -14.70 -6.88
CA ALA A 12 -15.20 -14.30 -7.96
C ALA A 12 -14.72 -14.68 -9.37
N PHE A 13 -13.40 -14.83 -9.57
CA PHE A 13 -12.78 -15.08 -10.87
C PHE A 13 -12.07 -16.43 -10.98
N ASP A 14 -12.34 -17.37 -10.08
CA ASP A 14 -11.70 -18.71 -10.02
C ASP A 14 -10.15 -18.64 -10.01
N ALA A 15 -9.60 -17.67 -9.28
CA ALA A 15 -8.16 -17.39 -9.22
C ALA A 15 -7.55 -17.69 -7.85
N LEU A 16 -8.16 -18.60 -7.06
CA LEU A 16 -7.71 -18.95 -5.71
C LEU A 16 -6.27 -19.45 -5.66
N ASN A 17 -5.83 -20.23 -6.66
CA ASN A 17 -4.45 -20.70 -6.76
C ASN A 17 -3.44 -19.54 -6.86
N PHE A 18 -3.79 -18.48 -7.61
CA PHE A 18 -2.98 -17.29 -7.73
C PHE A 18 -2.96 -16.48 -6.42
N PHE A 19 -4.11 -16.36 -5.76
CA PHE A 19 -4.20 -15.75 -4.43
C PHE A 19 -3.29 -16.44 -3.40
N GLU A 20 -3.29 -17.78 -3.36
CA GLU A 20 -2.43 -18.54 -2.45
C GLU A 20 -0.94 -18.38 -2.77
N PHE A 21 -0.58 -18.26 -4.05
CA PHE A 21 0.78 -17.93 -4.45
C PHE A 21 1.18 -16.53 -3.95
N LEU A 22 0.34 -15.51 -4.15
CA LEU A 22 0.59 -14.15 -3.68
C LEU A 22 0.70 -14.11 -2.15
N ARG A 23 -0.20 -14.80 -1.43
CA ARG A 23 -0.22 -14.87 0.03
C ARG A 23 1.12 -15.34 0.62
N LYS A 24 1.80 -16.27 -0.06
CA LYS A 24 3.13 -16.78 0.35
C LYS A 24 4.28 -15.79 0.09
N ARG A 25 4.08 -14.80 -0.78
CA ARG A 25 5.09 -13.80 -1.18
C ARG A 25 4.93 -12.46 -0.45
N VAL A 26 3.79 -12.22 0.19
CA VAL A 26 3.52 -10.96 0.91
C VAL A 26 3.74 -11.11 2.41
N LYS A 27 4.21 -10.03 3.03
CA LYS A 27 4.23 -9.91 4.50
C LYS A 27 3.02 -9.10 4.95
N ILE A 28 2.17 -9.70 5.78
CA ILE A 28 1.05 -8.97 6.39
C ILE A 28 1.60 -8.08 7.50
N VAL A 29 1.31 -6.78 7.41
CA VAL A 29 1.74 -5.78 8.37
C VAL A 29 0.50 -5.09 8.92
N ASN A 30 0.45 -4.94 10.25
CA ASN A 30 -0.58 -4.18 10.92
C ASN A 30 0.07 -2.92 11.54
N PRO A 31 -0.21 -1.72 11.01
CA PRO A 31 0.26 -0.49 11.62
C PRO A 31 -0.39 -0.30 12.99
N SER A 32 0.39 0.26 13.91
CA SER A 32 -0.05 0.66 15.23
C SER A 32 -0.94 1.90 15.14
N ARG A 33 -1.67 2.19 16.22
CA ARG A 33 -2.45 3.42 16.33
C ARG A 33 -1.59 4.68 16.21
N GLU A 34 -0.35 4.65 16.72
CA GLU A 34 0.57 5.80 16.64
C GLU A 34 0.96 6.09 15.18
N GLU A 35 1.33 5.05 14.42
CA GLU A 35 1.64 5.16 12.99
C GLU A 35 0.42 5.65 12.19
N MET A 36 -0.77 5.18 12.54
CA MET A 36 -2.03 5.65 11.95
C MET A 36 -2.27 7.14 12.20
N LEU A 37 -2.14 7.60 13.44
CA LEU A 37 -2.39 9.00 13.81
C LEU A 37 -1.45 9.95 13.06
N LYS A 38 -0.19 9.55 12.82
CA LYS A 38 0.77 10.34 12.02
C LYS A 38 0.35 10.51 10.56
N CYS A 39 -0.49 9.61 10.04
CA CYS A 39 -0.91 9.61 8.64
C CYS A 39 -2.29 10.24 8.42
N LEU A 40 -3.21 10.12 9.39
CA LEU A 40 -4.61 10.52 9.24
C LEU A 40 -4.81 11.99 8.84
N ASP A 41 -3.96 12.90 9.30
CA ASP A 41 -4.07 14.34 9.00
C ASP A 41 -3.84 14.67 7.50
N TYR A 42 -3.31 13.71 6.73
CA TYR A 42 -3.05 13.88 5.29
C TYR A 42 -4.18 13.37 4.40
N PHE A 43 -5.15 12.65 4.97
CA PHE A 43 -6.24 12.04 4.22
C PHE A 43 -7.60 12.54 4.76
N PRO A 44 -8.58 12.79 3.87
CA PRO A 44 -9.94 13.07 4.30
C PRO A 44 -10.55 11.87 5.04
N SER A 45 -11.57 12.11 5.85
CA SER A 45 -12.19 11.09 6.72
C SER A 45 -12.81 9.90 5.97
N ASN A 46 -13.08 10.03 4.67
CA ASN A 46 -13.55 8.95 3.81
C ASN A 46 -12.42 8.12 3.17
N GLN A 47 -11.15 8.49 3.38
CA GLN A 47 -9.95 7.83 2.84
C GLN A 47 -9.11 7.16 3.94
N VAL A 48 -9.76 6.63 4.99
CA VAL A 48 -9.07 5.91 6.08
C VAL A 48 -8.25 4.74 5.54
N ALA A 49 -8.70 4.09 4.47
CA ALA A 49 -7.98 2.99 3.84
C ALA A 49 -6.59 3.43 3.33
N ASP A 50 -6.51 4.60 2.69
CA ASP A 50 -5.25 5.17 2.20
C ASP A 50 -4.33 5.55 3.35
N ALA A 51 -4.88 6.08 4.45
CA ALA A 51 -4.11 6.33 5.67
C ALA A 51 -3.51 5.03 6.26
N VAL A 52 -4.22 3.90 6.19
CA VAL A 52 -3.70 2.59 6.62
C VAL A 52 -2.55 2.13 5.72
N HIS A 53 -2.64 2.35 4.40
CA HIS A 53 -1.57 2.05 3.47
C HIS A 53 -0.32 2.90 3.74
N ALA A 54 -0.50 4.20 3.92
CA ALA A 54 0.59 5.10 4.28
C ALA A 54 1.23 4.73 5.63
N ALA A 55 0.44 4.43 6.67
CA ALA A 55 0.94 4.02 7.97
C ALA A 55 1.72 2.70 7.90
N THR A 56 1.31 1.79 7.00
CA THR A 56 2.04 0.55 6.73
C THR A 56 3.42 0.82 6.13
N CYS A 57 3.51 1.76 5.18
CA CYS A 57 4.78 2.21 4.61
C CYS A 57 5.66 2.91 5.63
N LEU A 58 5.08 3.82 6.42
CA LEU A 58 5.78 4.52 7.51
C LEU A 58 6.39 3.54 8.52
N LYS A 59 5.64 2.49 8.90
CA LYS A 59 6.13 1.43 9.80
C LYS A 59 7.31 0.64 9.25
N THR A 60 7.25 0.33 7.96
CA THR A 60 8.14 -0.65 7.34
C THR A 60 9.32 -0.01 6.62
N GLY A 61 9.28 1.30 6.39
CA GLY A 61 10.17 1.98 5.47
C GLY A 61 9.96 1.57 4.01
N ALA A 62 8.83 0.94 3.68
CA ALA A 62 8.55 0.49 2.32
C ALA A 62 8.09 1.65 1.43
N ILE A 63 8.49 1.59 0.16
CA ILE A 63 8.01 2.50 -0.89
C ILE A 63 6.62 2.06 -1.31
N ILE A 64 5.66 2.99 -1.36
CA ILE A 64 4.35 2.71 -1.97
C ILE A 64 4.44 2.95 -3.47
N ILE A 65 4.06 1.94 -4.26
CA ILE A 65 4.02 2.05 -5.73
C ILE A 65 2.56 2.30 -6.13
N THR A 66 2.26 3.49 -6.61
CA THR A 66 0.92 3.88 -7.04
C THR A 66 0.96 5.07 -8.00
N ASN A 67 0.01 5.13 -8.93
CA ASN A 67 -0.23 6.32 -9.75
C ASN A 67 -1.30 7.24 -9.15
N ASP A 68 -1.84 6.87 -7.99
CA ASP A 68 -2.82 7.67 -7.26
C ASP A 68 -2.15 8.87 -6.59
N LYS A 69 -2.72 10.06 -6.83
CA LYS A 69 -2.24 11.33 -6.28
C LYS A 69 -2.59 11.53 -4.81
N HIS A 70 -3.46 10.69 -4.22
CA HIS A 70 -3.84 10.81 -2.81
C HIS A 70 -2.65 10.79 -1.84
N PHE A 71 -1.53 10.17 -2.24
CA PHE A 71 -0.33 10.03 -1.42
C PHE A 71 0.71 11.16 -1.61
N GLU A 72 0.50 12.09 -2.55
CA GLU A 72 1.48 13.16 -2.85
C GLU A 72 1.75 14.03 -1.62
N LYS A 73 0.71 14.49 -0.92
CA LYS A 73 0.83 15.38 0.24
C LYS A 73 1.68 14.80 1.37
N ILE A 74 1.49 13.52 1.69
CA ILE A 74 2.23 12.85 2.77
C ILE A 74 3.67 12.54 2.35
N ALA A 75 3.91 12.29 1.06
CA ALA A 75 5.24 12.09 0.50
C ALA A 75 6.05 13.39 0.48
N GLU A 76 5.43 14.52 0.12
CA GLU A 76 6.05 15.86 0.18
C GLU A 76 6.52 16.24 1.59
N LYS A 77 5.87 15.71 2.63
CA LYS A 77 6.30 15.87 4.03
C LYS A 77 7.42 14.90 4.45
N GLY A 78 7.85 14.00 3.57
CA GLY A 78 8.91 13.03 3.82
C GLY A 78 8.52 11.92 4.78
N LEU A 79 7.23 11.70 5.02
CA LEU A 79 6.75 10.63 5.91
C LEU A 79 6.79 9.25 5.24
N ILE A 80 6.55 9.20 3.94
CA ILE A 80 6.65 7.98 3.13
C ILE A 80 7.29 8.30 1.77
N GLU A 81 7.80 7.27 1.10
CA GLU A 81 8.26 7.38 -0.28
C GLU A 81 7.21 6.81 -1.24
N VAL A 82 6.92 7.55 -2.31
CA VAL A 82 5.93 7.18 -3.33
C VAL A 82 6.61 7.09 -4.69
N TRP A 83 6.47 5.96 -5.37
CA TRP A 83 6.87 5.79 -6.77
C TRP A 83 5.65 5.60 -7.64
N ASN A 84 5.65 6.22 -8.82
CA ASN A 84 4.72 5.83 -9.87
C ASN A 84 5.16 4.49 -10.49
N ILE A 85 4.24 3.83 -11.21
CA ILE A 85 4.51 2.50 -11.78
C ILE A 85 5.68 2.54 -12.77
N LYS A 86 5.79 3.59 -13.57
CA LYS A 86 6.88 3.75 -14.55
C LYS A 86 8.24 3.73 -13.84
N LYS A 87 8.43 4.58 -12.82
CA LYS A 87 9.65 4.64 -12.01
C LYS A 87 9.94 3.28 -11.36
N ALA A 88 8.92 2.61 -10.82
CA ALA A 88 9.11 1.30 -10.21
C ALA A 88 9.63 0.25 -11.20
N ILE A 89 9.15 0.24 -12.45
CA ILE A 89 9.64 -0.66 -13.50
C ILE A 89 11.10 -0.33 -13.84
N GLU A 90 11.40 0.95 -14.10
CA GLU A 90 12.75 1.42 -14.44
C GLU A 90 13.76 1.07 -13.33
N GLU A 91 13.38 1.25 -12.05
CA GLU A 91 14.28 1.06 -10.91
C GLU A 91 14.45 -0.41 -10.47
N LEU A 92 13.48 -1.28 -10.76
CA LEU A 92 13.45 -2.66 -10.24
C LEU A 92 13.69 -3.74 -11.31
N LEU A 93 13.32 -3.49 -12.57
CA LEU A 93 13.32 -4.51 -13.62
C LEU A 93 14.28 -4.19 -14.76
N GLU A 94 14.61 -2.92 -14.99
CA GLU A 94 15.44 -2.47 -16.12
C GLU A 94 16.88 -2.10 -15.70
N LYS A 95 17.31 -2.53 -14.50
CA LYS A 95 18.69 -2.38 -14.02
C LYS A 95 19.61 -3.51 -14.45
#